data_AF-A0A3A0A8M8-F1
#
_entry.id   AF-A0A3A0A8M8-F1
#
_cell.length_a   1.000
_cell.length_b   1.000
_cell.length_c   1.000
_cell.angle_alpha   90.00
_cell.angle_beta   90.00
_cell.angle_gamma   90.00
#
_symmetry.space_group_name_H-M   'P 1'
#
loop_
_entity.id
_entity.type
_entity.pdbx_description
1 polymer ?
#
loop_
_entity_poly.entity_id
_entity_poly.type
_entity_poly.pdbx_seq_one_letter_code
_entity_poly.pdbx_strand_id
1 'polypeptide(L)' 'AAHDGEGLRVVDTWETAAHFQQFVETRLMPAVVKLGLPGEPQIEIFEAINIFAPGYTSK' A
#
# COMPACT_ATOMS: atom_id res chain seq x y z
N ALA A 1 1.36 8.77 -2.56
CA ALA A 1 1.18 8.92 -1.10
C ALA A 1 1.01 10.40 -0.76
N ALA A 2 0.23 10.71 0.28
CA ALA A 2 0.02 12.06 0.80
C ALA A 2 0.07 12.05 2.34
N HIS A 3 0.41 13.17 2.96
CA HIS A 3 0.46 13.33 4.42
C HIS A 3 -0.13 14.68 4.83
N ASP A 4 -0.65 14.78 6.05
CA ASP A 4 -1.19 16.01 6.63
C ASP A 4 -0.47 16.45 7.91
N GLY A 5 0.56 15.71 8.33
CA GLY A 5 1.30 15.95 9.57
C GLY A 5 0.83 15.13 10.76
N GLU A 6 -0.36 14.53 10.68
CA GLU A 6 -0.86 13.57 11.67
C GLU A 6 -0.67 12.13 11.20
N GLY A 7 -0.68 11.90 9.88
CA GLY A 7 -0.47 10.58 9.32
C GLY A 7 0.01 10.57 7.87
N LEU A 8 0.22 9.36 7.36
CA LEU A 8 0.54 9.10 5.96
C LEU A 8 -0.56 8.24 5.35
N ARG A 9 -1.13 8.69 4.24
CA ARG A 9 -2.03 7.88 3.41
C ARG A 9 -1.31 7.44 2.14
N VAL A 10 -1.17 6.13 1.99
CA VAL A 10 -0.59 5.49 0.80
C VAL A 10 -1.70 4.79 0.03
N VAL A 11 -1.75 5.01 -1.28
CA VAL A 11 -2.63 4.31 -2.20
C VAL A 11 -1.73 3.77 -3.30
N ASP A 12 -1.89 2.49 -3.60
CA ASP A 12 -1.13 1.78 -4.62
C ASP A 12 -2.03 0.76 -5.31
N THR A 13 -1.69 0.38 -6.54
CA THR A 13 -2.44 -0.58 -7.35
C THR A 13 -1.64 -1.86 -7.50
N TRP A 14 -2.29 -3.00 -7.30
CA TRP A 14 -1.67 -4.33 -7.35
C TRP A 14 -2.43 -5.22 -8.33
N GLU A 15 -1.74 -6.18 -8.97
CA GLU A 15 -2.38 -7.11 -9.90
C GLU A 15 -3.42 -8.00 -9.19
N THR A 16 -3.16 -8.37 -7.93
CA THR A 16 -4.09 -9.14 -7.10
C THR A 16 -3.99 -8.71 -5.63
N ALA A 17 -5.09 -8.89 -4.88
CA ALA A 17 -5.08 -8.70 -3.43
C ALA A 17 -4.08 -9.64 -2.72
N ALA A 18 -3.85 -10.84 -3.26
CA ALA A 18 -2.90 -11.80 -2.70
C ALA A 18 -1.43 -11.31 -2.78
N HIS A 19 -1.04 -10.68 -3.89
CA HIS A 19 0.30 -10.07 -4.00
C HIS A 19 0.50 -8.96 -2.96
N PHE A 20 -0.52 -8.13 -2.76
CA PHE A 20 -0.49 -7.10 -1.72
C PHE A 20 -0.40 -7.71 -0.32
N GLN A 21 -1.18 -8.75 -0.02
CA GLN A 21 -1.12 -9.44 1.28
C GLN A 21 0.27 -10.01 1.56
N GLN A 22 0.90 -10.65 0.56
CA GLN A 22 2.27 -11.13 0.68
C GLN A 22 3.25 -9.99 0.96
N PHE A 23 3.09 -8.83 0.32
CA PHE A 23 3.90 -7.64 0.61
C PHE A 23 3.70 -7.13 2.04
N VAL A 24 2.45 -7.11 2.53
CA VAL A 24 2.14 -6.70 3.91
C VAL A 24 2.90 -7.55 4.91
N GLU A 25 2.84 -8.87 4.75
CA GLU A 25 3.43 -9.84 5.66
C GLU A 25 4.96 -9.86 5.59
N THR A 26 5.51 -9.85 4.38
CA THR A 26 6.94 -10.09 4.18
C THR A 26 7.79 -8.82 4.20
N ARG A 27 7.18 -7.65 4.02
CA ARG A 27 7.92 -6.38 3.88
C ARG A 27 7.34 -5.24 4.72
N LEU A 28 6.05 -4.93 4.59
CA LEU A 28 5.48 -3.73 5.23
C LEU A 28 5.53 -3.83 6.76
N MET A 29 4.89 -4.86 7.34
CA MET A 29 4.82 -5.00 8.79
C MET A 29 6.20 -5.19 9.44
N PRO A 30 7.13 -5.99 8.88
CA PRO A 30 8.51 -6.03 9.37
C PRO A 30 9.19 -4.66 9.38
N ALA A 31 8.96 -3.82 8.36
CA ALA A 31 9.51 -2.47 8.31
C ALA A 31 8.88 -1.54 9.36
N VAL A 32 7.55 -1.61 9.55
CA VAL A 32 6.82 -0.85 10.59
C VAL A 32 7.41 -1.14 11.96
N VAL A 33 7.58 -2.42 12.30
CA VAL A 33 8.19 -2.86 13.57
C VAL A 33 9.63 -2.37 13.69
N LYS A 34 10.45 -2.58 12.64
CA LYS A 34 11.86 -2.18 12.63
C LYS A 34 12.06 -0.67 12.84
N LEU A 35 11.17 0.14 12.30
CA LEU A 35 11.23 1.60 12.41
C LEU A 35 10.59 2.13 13.70
N GLY A 36 9.96 1.27 14.50
CA GLY A 36 9.29 1.66 15.73
C GLY A 36 8.13 2.63 15.48
N LEU A 37 7.46 2.51 14.34
CA LEU A 37 6.33 3.39 14.03
C LEU A 37 5.20 3.15 15.04
N PRO A 38 4.54 4.21 15.53
CA PRO A 38 3.47 4.06 16.50
C PRO A 38 2.22 3.48 15.83
N GLY A 39 1.70 2.39 16.39
CA GLY A 39 0.49 1.72 15.92
C GLY A 39 0.68 0.86 14.68
N GLU A 40 -0.40 0.19 14.26
CA GLU A 40 -0.43 -0.59 13.03
C GLU A 40 -1.07 0.24 11.90
N PRO A 41 -0.59 0.11 10.65
CA PRO A 41 -1.26 0.70 9.50
C PRO A 41 -2.70 0.20 9.38
N GLN A 42 -3.63 1.11 9.11
CA GLN A 42 -4.97 0.72 8.70
C GLN A 42 -4.94 0.38 7.21
N ILE A 43 -5.44 -0.80 6.86
CA ILE A 43 -5.36 -1.35 5.51
C ILE A 43 -6.78 -1.60 5.00
N GLU A 44 -7.09 -1.01 3.85
CA GLU A 44 -8.34 -1.24 3.12
C GLU A 44 -8.00 -1.60 1.67
N ILE A 45 -8.67 -2.63 1.15
CA ILE A 45 -8.48 -3.12 -0.22
C ILE A 45 -9.79 -2.91 -0.98
N PHE A 46 -9.69 -2.30 -2.15
CA PHE A 46 -10.81 -2.06 -3.05
C PHE A 46 -10.50 -2.66 -4.42
N GLU A 47 -11.53 -3.19 -5.08
CA GLU A 47 -11.42 -3.58 -6.47
C GLU A 47 -11.29 -2.33 -7.36
N ALA A 48 -10.20 -2.25 -8.12
CA ALA A 48 -9.96 -1.15 -9.03
C ALA A 48 -10.66 -1.41 -10.37
N ILE A 49 -11.74 -0.69 -10.62
CA ILE A 49 -12.47 -0.70 -11.90
C ILE A 49 -12.13 0.54 -12.73
N ASN A 50 -12.18 0.42 -14.06
CA ASN A 50 -11.95 1.53 -15.00
C ASN A 50 -10.60 2.26 -14.79
N ILE A 51 -9.51 1.50 -14.66
CA ILE A 51 -8.16 2.06 -14.46
C ILE A 51 -7.73 2.85 -15.69
N PHE A 52 -7.58 4.17 -15.55
CA PHE A 52 -6.99 5.04 -16.57
C PHE A 52 -5.59 5.47 -16.14
N ALA A 53 -4.58 4.75 -16.63
CA ALA A 53 -3.17 4.99 -16.32
C ALA A 53 -2.36 5.26 -17.61
N PRO A 54 -2.56 6.40 -18.29
CA PRO A 54 -2.00 6.66 -19.63
C PRO A 54 -0.47 6.79 -19.67
N GLY A 55 0.20 6.86 -18.51
CA GLY A 55 1.66 6.85 -18.39
C GLY A 55 2.24 5.52 -17.90
N TYR A 56 1.41 4.49 -17.71
CA TYR A 56 1.87 3.18 -17.25
C TYR A 56 2.19 2.28 -18.45
N THR A 57 3.47 1.94 -18.60
CA THR A 57 3.91 0.85 -19.49
C THR A 57 4.21 -0.36 -18.62
N SER A 58 3.41 -1.42 -18.74
CA SER A 58 3.76 -2.73 -18.18
C SER A 58 5.11 -3.17 -18.74
N LYS A 59 6.00 -3.64 -17.88
CA LYS A 59 7.23 -4.33 -18.31
C LYS A 59 6.93 -5.74 -18.77
#